data_AF-A0A524LRD6-F1
#
_entry.id   AF-A0A524LRD6-F1
#
_cell.length_a   1.000
_cell.length_b   1.000
_cell.length_c   1.000
_cell.angle_alpha   90.00
_cell.angle_beta   90.00
_cell.angle_gamma   90.00
#
_symmetry.space_group_name_H-M   'P 1'
#
loop_
_entity.id
_entity.type
_entity.pdbx_description
1 polymer ?
#
loop_
_entity_poly.entity_id
_entity_poly.type
_entity_poly.pdbx_seq_one_letter_code
_entity_poly.pdbx_strand_id
1 'polypeptide(L)'
;MLELDKKIFGSITTKEIIGADPPAFPDTKENLENELATLLAELESVPKVNLEKLLEEQKIAKNHINSRPGAMALAQNKIQLFNEYNEKYVKSIKEKL
;
A
#
# COMPACT_ATOMS: atom_id res chain seq x y z
N MET A 1 10.94 16.86 2.10
CA MET A 1 11.16 16.00 3.29
C MET A 1 10.56 14.63 2.99
N LEU A 2 11.27 13.53 3.27
CA LEU A 2 10.72 12.19 3.04
C LEU A 2 9.60 11.94 4.06
N GLU A 3 8.34 11.87 3.61
CA GLU A 3 7.21 11.47 4.46
C GLU A 3 7.26 9.96 4.75
N LEU A 4 8.26 9.51 5.52
CA LEU A 4 8.49 8.10 5.82
C LEU A 4 7.38 7.52 6.70
N ASP A 5 6.81 8.30 7.61
CA ASP A 5 5.76 7.87 8.54
C ASP A 5 4.34 7.95 7.93
N LYS A 6 4.22 8.35 6.66
CA LYS A 6 2.93 8.40 5.98
C LYS A 6 2.39 6.99 5.77
N LYS A 7 1.16 6.76 6.24
CA LYS A 7 0.40 5.53 5.94
C LYS A 7 -0.02 5.51 4.47
N ILE A 8 0.28 4.41 3.80
CA ILE A 8 0.06 4.22 2.36
C ILE A 8 -0.82 3.02 2.05
N PHE A 9 -0.97 2.09 3.00
CA PHE A 9 -1.78 0.89 2.87
C PHE A 9 -2.19 0.42 4.27
N GLY A 10 -3.35 0.86 4.74
CA GLY A 10 -3.80 0.62 6.12
C GLY A 10 -2.80 1.17 7.14
N SER A 11 -2.24 0.31 7.98
CA SER A 11 -1.20 0.65 8.95
C SER A 11 0.22 0.80 8.36
N ILE A 12 0.45 0.27 7.15
CA ILE A 12 1.78 0.25 6.50
C ILE A 12 2.20 1.64 6.08
N THR A 13 3.45 1.98 6.40
CA THR A 13 4.06 3.29 6.16
C THR A 13 5.02 3.28 4.96
N THR A 14 5.28 4.47 4.41
CA THR A 14 6.28 4.69 3.36
C THR A 14 7.66 4.15 3.75
N LYS A 15 8.04 4.22 5.04
CA LYS A 15 9.32 3.74 5.56
C LYS A 15 9.52 2.25 5.32
N GLU A 16 8.49 1.45 5.53
CA GLU A 16 8.56 0.00 5.39
C GLU A 16 8.84 -0.42 3.95
N ILE A 17 8.32 0.35 2.98
CA ILE A 17 8.49 0.08 1.55
C ILE A 17 9.80 0.66 1.01
N ILE A 18 10.11 1.93 1.27
CA ILE A 18 11.24 2.64 0.62
C ILE A 18 12.22 3.35 1.58
N GLY A 19 12.02 3.27 2.89
CA GLY A 19 12.83 3.98 3.90
C GLY A 19 13.69 3.11 4.80
N ALA A 20 13.75 1.79 4.56
CA ALA A 20 14.53 0.84 5.35
C ALA A 20 15.43 -0.05 4.47
N ASP A 21 16.75 -0.01 4.71
CA ASP A 21 17.81 -0.89 4.16
C ASP A 21 17.96 -2.16 5.05
N PRO A 22 18.39 -3.34 4.52
CA PRO A 22 17.62 -4.59 4.32
C PRO A 22 17.41 -5.51 5.57
N PRO A 23 16.56 -6.60 5.51
CA PRO A 23 15.99 -7.25 4.33
C PRO A 23 14.47 -7.14 4.11
N ALA A 24 14.10 -7.47 2.88
CA ALA A 24 12.79 -7.28 2.25
C ALA A 24 11.87 -8.51 2.31
N PHE A 25 12.28 -9.57 3.02
CA PHE A 25 11.62 -10.87 2.96
C PHE A 25 12.02 -11.70 4.19
N PRO A 26 11.08 -12.38 4.88
CA PRO A 26 9.64 -12.51 4.59
C PRO A 26 8.74 -11.40 5.14
N ASP A 27 9.25 -10.52 6.02
CA ASP A 27 8.40 -9.66 6.88
C ASP A 27 7.51 -8.68 6.09
N THR A 28 8.01 -8.07 5.01
CA THR A 28 7.21 -7.09 4.25
C THR A 28 6.03 -7.74 3.54
N LYS A 29 6.18 -8.98 3.04
CA LYS A 29 5.08 -9.69 2.38
C LYS A 29 4.02 -10.10 3.39
N GLU A 30 4.44 -10.66 4.53
CA GLU A 30 3.52 -11.07 5.60
C GLU A 30 2.74 -9.87 6.15
N ASN A 31 3.40 -8.73 6.35
CA ASN A 31 2.75 -7.49 6.76
C ASN A 31 1.70 -7.02 5.75
N LEU A 32 2.04 -7.00 4.45
CA LEU A 32 1.09 -6.60 3.39
C LEU A 32 -0.09 -7.58 3.27
N GLU A 33 0.13 -8.88 3.50
CA GLU A 33 -0.91 -9.90 3.46
C GLU A 33 -1.87 -9.78 4.64
N ASN A 34 -1.34 -9.64 5.85
CA ASN A 34 -2.14 -9.43 7.06
C ASN A 34 -2.93 -8.12 6.99
N GLU A 35 -2.30 -7.06 6.49
CA GLU A 35 -2.96 -5.77 6.32
C GLU A 35 -4.05 -5.84 5.25
N LEU A 36 -3.81 -6.51 4.11
CA LEU A 36 -4.83 -6.70 3.08
C LEU A 36 -6.04 -7.44 3.65
N ALA A 37 -5.84 -8.51 4.43
CA ALA A 37 -6.93 -9.24 5.05
C ALA A 37 -7.76 -8.34 5.99
N THR A 38 -7.09 -7.50 6.78
CA THR A 38 -7.73 -6.51 7.66
C THR A 38 -8.54 -5.50 6.87
N LEU A 39 -7.93 -4.88 5.85
CA LEU A 39 -8.59 -3.90 4.99
C LEU A 39 -9.80 -4.48 4.27
N LEU A 40 -9.73 -5.73 3.80
CA LEU A 40 -10.87 -6.40 3.15
C LEU A 40 -12.02 -6.67 4.11
N ALA A 41 -11.73 -7.06 5.35
CA ALA A 41 -12.75 -7.24 6.39
C ALA A 41 -13.42 -5.90 6.75
N GLU A 42 -12.63 -4.83 6.89
CA GLU A 42 -13.17 -3.48 7.16
C GLU A 42 -14.00 -2.95 5.99
N LEU A 43 -13.57 -3.23 4.75
CA LEU A 43 -14.23 -2.80 3.52
C LEU A 43 -15.70 -3.26 3.44
N GLU A 44 -16.08 -4.33 4.12
CA GLU A 44 -17.48 -4.78 4.19
C GLU A 44 -18.40 -3.79 4.90
N SER A 45 -17.87 -2.99 5.82
CA SER A 45 -18.62 -2.02 6.60
C SER A 45 -18.50 -0.59 6.07
N VAL A 46 -17.76 -0.38 4.97
CA VAL A 46 -17.50 0.96 4.41
C VAL A 46 -18.67 1.42 3.53
N PRO A 47 -19.25 2.61 3.76
CA PRO A 47 -20.31 3.15 2.90
C PRO A 47 -19.77 3.57 1.53
N LYS A 48 -20.61 3.52 0.50
CA LYS A 48 -20.24 3.78 -0.90
C LYS A 48 -19.48 5.10 -1.13
N VAL A 49 -19.89 6.18 -0.47
CA VAL A 49 -19.23 7.50 -0.54
C VAL A 49 -17.77 7.47 -0.03
N ASN A 50 -17.44 6.53 0.85
CA ASN A 50 -16.09 6.35 1.36
C ASN A 50 -15.27 5.38 0.48
N LEU A 51 -15.91 4.52 -0.32
CA LEU A 51 -15.21 3.65 -1.29
C LEU A 51 -14.51 4.47 -2.38
N GLU A 52 -15.16 5.53 -2.89
CA GLU A 52 -14.55 6.43 -3.87
C GLU A 52 -13.32 7.15 -3.31
N LYS A 53 -13.39 7.58 -2.04
CA LYS A 53 -12.26 8.19 -1.32
C LYS A 53 -11.11 7.21 -1.15
N LEU A 54 -11.39 5.97 -0.74
CA LEU A 54 -10.38 4.93 -0.60
C LEU A 54 -9.66 4.67 -1.92
N LEU A 55 -10.38 4.62 -3.05
CA LEU A 55 -9.75 4.47 -4.38
C LEU A 55 -8.78 5.60 -4.71
N GLU A 56 -9.16 6.84 -4.41
CA GLU A 56 -8.30 8.00 -4.66
C GLU A 56 -7.06 7.98 -3.76
N GLU A 57 -7.22 7.63 -2.49
CA GLU A 57 -6.11 7.45 -1.54
C GLU A 57 -5.12 6.38 -2.03
N GLN A 58 -5.60 5.22 -2.51
CA GLN A 58 -4.73 4.17 -3.05
C GLN A 58 -3.99 4.62 -4.32
N LYS A 59 -4.60 5.44 -5.17
CA LYS A 59 -3.92 6.03 -6.35
C LYS A 59 -2.81 7.00 -5.92
N ILE A 60 -3.10 7.85 -4.94
CA ILE A 60 -2.12 8.81 -4.40
C ILE A 60 -0.95 8.06 -3.76
N ALA A 61 -1.23 7.02 -2.98
CA ALA A 61 -0.22 6.15 -2.37
C ALA A 61 0.66 5.46 -3.43
N LYS A 62 0.05 4.86 -4.46
CA LYS A 62 0.77 4.26 -5.59
C LYS A 62 1.70 5.27 -6.26
N ASN A 63 1.20 6.45 -6.60
CA ASN A 63 2.01 7.49 -7.21
C ASN A 63 3.14 7.95 -6.28
N HIS A 64 2.87 8.14 -4.99
CA HIS A 64 3.86 8.54 -3.99
C HIS A 64 5.04 7.57 -3.91
N ILE A 65 4.77 6.27 -3.96
CA ILE A 65 5.81 5.23 -3.91
C ILE A 65 6.57 5.12 -5.23
N ASN A 66 5.87 5.16 -6.37
CA ASN A 66 6.49 4.91 -7.68
C ASN A 66 7.19 6.14 -8.30
N SER A 67 6.88 7.36 -7.86
CA SER A 67 7.42 8.61 -8.43
C SER A 67 8.80 9.02 -7.90
N ARG A 68 9.40 8.27 -6.96
CA ARG A 68 10.61 8.72 -6.25
C ARG A 68 11.90 8.21 -6.92
N PRO A 69 12.71 9.09 -7.54
CA PRO A 69 13.97 8.73 -8.16
C PRO A 69 15.03 8.53 -7.07
N GLY A 70 15.40 7.28 -6.80
CA GLY A 70 16.42 6.91 -5.81
C GLY A 70 16.10 5.66 -5.02
N ALA A 71 14.82 5.42 -4.70
CA ALA A 71 14.36 4.19 -4.04
C ALA A 71 14.31 2.97 -4.98
N MET A 72 14.37 3.21 -6.30
CA MET A 72 14.18 2.20 -7.34
C MET A 72 15.27 1.12 -7.41
N ALA A 73 16.48 1.34 -6.88
CA ALA A 73 17.55 0.34 -6.97
C ALA A 73 17.58 -0.65 -5.79
N LEU A 74 17.32 -0.19 -4.56
CA LEU A 74 17.47 -1.03 -3.35
C LEU A 74 16.14 -1.60 -2.85
N ALA A 75 15.01 -0.95 -3.14
CA ALA A 75 13.68 -1.34 -2.64
C ALA A 75 12.75 -1.91 -3.72
N GLN A 76 13.27 -2.24 -4.92
CA GLN A 76 12.45 -2.61 -6.08
C GLN A 76 11.48 -3.77 -5.79
N ASN A 77 11.93 -4.79 -5.05
CA ASN A 77 11.08 -5.93 -4.66
C ASN A 77 9.94 -5.52 -3.72
N LYS A 78 10.20 -4.62 -2.76
CA LYS A 78 9.17 -4.11 -1.83
C LYS A 78 8.15 -3.24 -2.55
N ILE A 79 8.60 -2.41 -3.49
CA ILE A 79 7.73 -1.59 -4.34
C ILE A 79 6.84 -2.48 -5.21
N GLN A 80 7.39 -3.55 -5.79
CA GLN A 80 6.61 -4.53 -6.56
C GLN A 80 5.55 -5.22 -5.69
N LEU A 81 5.91 -5.69 -4.49
CA LEU A 81 4.94 -6.27 -3.56
C LEU A 81 3.85 -5.26 -3.20
N PHE A 82 4.21 -4.06 -2.78
CA PHE A 82 3.24 -3.02 -2.47
C PHE A 82 2.28 -2.77 -3.65
N ASN A 83 2.81 -2.66 -4.88
CA ASN A 83 1.98 -2.47 -6.06
C ASN A 83 0.99 -3.64 -6.27
N GLU A 84 1.44 -4.88 -6.09
CA GLU A 84 0.58 -6.07 -6.21
C GLU A 84 -0.56 -6.06 -5.17
N TYR A 85 -0.25 -5.85 -3.90
CA TYR A 85 -1.26 -5.83 -2.83
C TYR A 85 -2.19 -4.62 -2.92
N ASN A 86 -1.67 -3.44 -3.30
CA ASN A 86 -2.47 -2.26 -3.57
C ASN A 86 -3.44 -2.51 -4.75
N GLU A 87 -3.01 -3.20 -5.81
CA GLU A 87 -3.89 -3.55 -6.93
C GLU A 87 -4.99 -4.54 -6.54
N LYS A 88 -4.67 -5.53 -5.69
CA LYS A 88 -5.69 -6.43 -5.11
C LYS A 88 -6.75 -5.64 -4.36
N TYR A 89 -6.34 -4.74 -3.47
CA TYR A 89 -7.28 -3.94 -2.69
C TYR A 89 -8.11 -2.99 -3.56
N VAL A 90 -7.48 -2.29 -4.51
CA VAL A 90 -8.18 -1.43 -5.48
C VAL A 90 -9.23 -2.20 -6.27
N LYS A 91 -8.92 -3.43 -6.69
CA LYS A 91 -9.89 -4.29 -7.38
C LYS A 91 -11.09 -4.59 -6.47
N SER A 92 -10.86 -4.98 -5.22
CA SER A 92 -11.92 -5.27 -4.26
C SER A 92 -12.80 -4.06 -3.93
N ILE A 93 -12.21 -2.86 -3.83
CA ILE A 93 -12.99 -1.63 -3.66
C ILE A 93 -13.89 -1.38 -4.88
N LYS A 94 -13.37 -1.57 -6.10
CA LYS A 94 -14.15 -1.42 -7.35
C LYS A 94 -15.28 -2.43 -7.47
N GLU A 95 -15.09 -3.66 -7.00
CA GLU A 95 -16.13 -4.70 -7.01
C GLU A 95 -17.31 -4.36 -6.08
N LYS A 96 -17.12 -3.48 -5.08
CA LYS A 96 -18.17 -3.00 -4.17
C LYS A 96 -18.83 -1.67 -4.59
N LEU A 97 -18.28 -0.96 -5.57
CA LEU A 97 -18.84 0.31 -6.07
C LEU A 97 -20.02 0.08 -7.01
#